data_AF-A0A661ZAN8-F1
#
_entry.id   AF-A0A661ZAN8-F1
#
_cell.length_a   1.000
_cell.length_b   1.000
_cell.length_c   1.000
_cell.angle_alpha   90.00
_cell.angle_beta   90.00
_cell.angle_gamma   90.00
#
_symmetry.space_group_name_H-M   'P 1'
#
loop_
_entity.id
_entity.type
_entity.pdbx_description
1 polymer ?
#
loop_
_entity_poly.entity_id
_entity_poly.type
_entity_poly.pdbx_seq_one_letter_code
_entity_poly.pdbx_strand_id
1 'polypeptide(L)'
;FLSLNFYISAGVFSVYLLSNRNLIPPGINHFIIFISIFFVIFFIIYLNAGINFLSASVFKLKEIAVDFHRNNKTSYQAMGIILFIINILISFSSISNSAFFTGIIIIIFFYFLRILRYIKINLSKQMNSFYLFLYLCAVEILPILYIFKFLTIYCNPTS
;
A
#
# COMPACT_ATOMS: atom_id res chain seq x y z
N PHE A 1 -16.28 -3.04 -5.94
CA PHE A 1 -15.80 -2.96 -7.33
C PHE A 1 -14.55 -2.09 -7.47
N LEU A 2 -14.58 -0.78 -7.22
CA LEU A 2 -13.44 0.09 -7.56
C LEU A 2 -12.14 -0.16 -6.76
N SER A 3 -12.21 -0.68 -5.54
CA SER A 3 -11.02 -1.10 -4.76
C SER A 3 -10.36 -2.37 -5.31
N LEU A 4 -11.11 -3.19 -6.06
CA LEU A 4 -10.61 -4.41 -6.68
C LEU A 4 -9.62 -4.08 -7.80
N ASN A 5 -9.85 -2.98 -8.52
CA ASN A 5 -8.95 -2.47 -9.54
C ASN A 5 -7.56 -2.15 -8.96
N PHE A 6 -7.48 -1.63 -7.74
CA PHE A 6 -6.19 -1.40 -7.11
C PHE A 6 -5.42 -2.70 -6.87
N TYR A 7 -6.09 -3.74 -6.37
CA TYR A 7 -5.44 -5.03 -6.11
C TYR A 7 -4.93 -5.68 -7.39
N ILE A 8 -5.74 -5.66 -8.46
CA ILE A 8 -5.37 -6.21 -9.75
C ILE A 8 -4.21 -5.40 -10.36
N SER A 9 -4.34 -4.07 -10.42
CA SER A 9 -3.30 -3.21 -11.00
C SER A 9 -1.99 -3.27 -10.22
N ALA A 10 -2.04 -3.34 -8.89
CA ALA A 10 -0.84 -3.49 -8.06
C ALA A 10 -0.18 -4.86 -8.28
N GLY A 11 -0.96 -5.95 -8.32
CA GLY A 11 -0.44 -7.29 -8.59
C GLY A 11 0.23 -7.39 -9.96
N VAL A 12 -0.41 -6.83 -11.00
CA VAL A 12 0.15 -6.80 -12.37
C VAL A 12 1.46 -6.02 -12.39
N PHE A 13 1.49 -4.83 -11.78
CA PHE A 13 2.69 -4.01 -11.70
C PHE A 13 3.84 -4.73 -10.95
N SER A 14 3.54 -5.42 -9.85
CA SER A 14 4.53 -6.19 -9.09
C SER A 14 5.11 -7.36 -9.88
N VAL A 15 4.31 -8.07 -10.68
CA VAL A 15 4.80 -9.15 -11.54
C VAL A 15 5.70 -8.61 -12.64
N TYR A 16 5.34 -7.49 -13.26
CA TYR A 16 6.23 -6.81 -14.22
C TYR A 16 7.57 -6.42 -13.58
N LEU A 17 7.54 -5.92 -12.34
CA LEU A 17 8.74 -5.53 -11.61
C LEU A 17 9.65 -6.74 -11.29
N LEU A 18 9.07 -7.86 -10.85
CA LEU A 18 9.82 -9.08 -10.54
C LEU A 18 10.39 -9.74 -11.79
N SER A 19 9.63 -9.74 -12.90
CA SER A 19 10.07 -10.27 -14.19
C SER A 19 11.24 -9.45 -14.76
N ASN A 20 11.17 -8.12 -14.75
CA ASN A 20 12.25 -7.27 -15.27
C ASN A 20 13.57 -7.37 -14.46
N ARG A 21 13.49 -7.79 -13.19
CA ARG A 21 14.66 -7.98 -12.32
C ARG A 21 15.18 -9.43 -12.32
N ASN A 22 14.58 -10.32 -13.12
CA ASN A 22 14.87 -11.77 -13.09
C ASN A 22 14.77 -12.38 -11.68
N LEU A 23 13.92 -11.80 -10.81
CA LEU A 23 13.68 -12.28 -9.45
C LEU A 23 12.65 -13.42 -9.41
N ILE A 24 12.05 -13.74 -10.55
CA ILE A 24 11.14 -14.87 -10.69
C ILE A 24 11.98 -16.14 -10.87
N PRO A 25 11.86 -17.13 -9.97
CA PRO A 25 12.56 -18.39 -10.11
C PRO A 25 12.20 -19.07 -11.44
N PRO A 26 13.19 -19.58 -12.19
CA PRO A 26 12.92 -20.25 -13.46
C PRO A 26 12.03 -21.48 -13.23
N GLY A 27 10.95 -21.58 -14.01
CA GLY A 27 9.97 -22.69 -13.91
C GLY A 27 8.68 -22.35 -13.18
N ILE A 28 8.57 -21.19 -12.50
CA ILE A 28 7.32 -20.76 -11.87
C ILE A 28 6.48 -19.96 -12.87
N ASN A 29 5.20 -20.31 -13.00
CA ASN A 29 4.28 -19.60 -13.88
C ASN A 29 3.96 -18.21 -13.32
N HIS A 30 4.03 -17.17 -14.16
CA HIS A 30 3.81 -15.77 -13.76
C HIS A 30 2.43 -15.56 -13.13
N PHE A 31 1.44 -16.34 -13.56
CA PHE A 31 0.08 -16.30 -13.02
C PHE A 31 -0.02 -16.73 -11.54
N ILE A 32 0.80 -17.70 -11.12
CA ILE A 32 0.84 -18.16 -9.72
C ILE A 32 1.40 -17.06 -8.82
N ILE A 33 2.44 -16.38 -9.29
CA ILE A 33 3.05 -15.24 -8.59
C ILE A 33 2.05 -14.09 -8.47
N PHE A 34 1.32 -13.79 -9.54
CA PHE A 34 0.23 -12.81 -9.50
C PHE A 34 -0.81 -13.12 -8.42
N ILE A 35 -1.32 -14.36 -8.37
CA ILE A 35 -2.30 -14.79 -7.37
C ILE A 35 -1.73 -14.66 -5.96
N SER A 36 -0.50 -15.11 -5.74
CA SER A 36 0.18 -15.02 -4.45
C SER A 36 0.27 -13.57 -3.96
N ILE A 37 0.76 -12.66 -4.82
CA ILE A 37 0.90 -11.24 -4.50
C ILE A 37 -0.48 -10.60 -4.24
N PHE A 38 -1.49 -10.95 -5.04
CA PHE A 38 -2.86 -10.46 -4.85
C PHE A 38 -3.39 -10.81 -3.45
N PHE A 39 -3.24 -12.07 -3.02
CA PHE A 39 -3.67 -12.50 -1.69
C PHE A 39 -2.87 -11.82 -0.57
N VAL A 40 -1.57 -11.65 -0.73
CA VAL A 40 -0.71 -10.95 0.25
C VAL A 40 -1.15 -9.50 0.42
N ILE A 41 -1.36 -8.77 -0.68
CA ILE A 41 -1.82 -7.37 -0.65
C ILE A 41 -3.20 -7.27 0.01
N PHE A 42 -4.12 -8.18 -0.36
CA PHE A 42 -5.45 -8.24 0.22
C PHE A 42 -5.40 -8.46 1.74
N PHE A 43 -4.57 -9.40 2.18
CA PHE A 43 -4.39 -9.73 3.59
C PHE A 43 -3.80 -8.57 4.40
N ILE A 44 -2.75 -7.91 3.89
CA ILE A 44 -2.12 -6.76 4.57
C ILE A 44 -3.12 -5.61 4.77
N ILE A 45 -3.93 -5.30 3.76
CA ILE A 45 -4.90 -4.20 3.86
C ILE A 45 -6.03 -4.55 4.83
N TYR A 46 -6.48 -5.80 4.85
CA TYR A 46 -7.49 -6.26 5.80
C TYR A 46 -6.96 -6.25 7.24
N LEU A 47 -5.72 -6.71 7.45
CA LEU A 47 -5.05 -6.62 8.76
C LEU A 47 -4.92 -5.18 9.24
N ASN A 48 -4.47 -4.26 8.37
CA ASN A 48 -4.39 -2.84 8.73
C ASN A 48 -5.76 -2.26 9.08
N ALA A 49 -6.82 -2.63 8.36
CA ALA A 49 -8.18 -2.22 8.72
C ALA A 49 -8.60 -2.74 10.10
N GLY A 50 -8.24 -3.99 10.45
CA GLY A 50 -8.47 -4.57 11.78
C GLY A 50 -7.71 -3.84 12.89
N ILE A 51 -6.41 -3.57 12.69
CA ILE A 51 -5.57 -2.83 13.63
C ILE A 51 -6.13 -1.41 13.87
N ASN A 52 -6.58 -0.74 12.81
CA ASN A 52 -7.21 0.58 12.90
C ASN A 52 -8.47 0.56 13.75
N PHE A 53 -9.33 -0.44 13.53
CA PHE A 53 -10.57 -0.57 14.27
C PHE A 53 -10.33 -0.86 15.77
N LEU A 54 -9.32 -1.70 16.07
CA LEU A 54 -8.90 -1.99 17.44
C LEU A 54 -8.33 -0.73 18.11
N SER A 55 -7.38 -0.05 17.46
CA SER A 55 -6.78 1.20 17.95
C SER A 55 -7.86 2.26 18.23
N ALA A 56 -8.80 2.44 17.31
CA ALA A 56 -9.91 3.38 17.48
C ALA A 56 -10.81 3.07 18.68
N SER A 57 -10.98 1.78 19.00
CA SER A 57 -11.76 1.34 20.15
C SER A 57 -11.04 1.62 21.47
N VAL A 58 -9.72 1.45 21.51
CA VAL A 58 -8.88 1.75 22.68
C VAL A 58 -8.86 3.25 22.98
N PHE A 59 -8.71 4.09 21.97
CA PHE A 59 -8.59 5.54 22.14
C PHE A 59 -9.92 6.30 22.12
N LYS A 60 -11.07 5.61 21.97
CA LYS A 60 -12.41 6.22 21.77
C LYS A 60 -12.48 7.17 20.56
N LEU A 61 -11.63 6.98 19.55
CA LEU A 61 -11.53 7.80 18.34
C LEU A 61 -12.27 7.18 17.14
N LYS A 62 -13.39 6.50 17.39
CA LYS A 62 -14.13 5.73 16.36
C LYS A 62 -14.53 6.59 15.15
N GLU A 63 -14.94 7.83 15.38
CA GLU A 63 -15.35 8.75 14.31
C GLU A 63 -14.18 9.07 13.36
N ILE A 64 -13.00 9.35 13.92
CA ILE A 64 -11.77 9.62 13.14
C ILE A 64 -11.32 8.37 12.38
N ALA A 65 -11.46 7.19 12.98
CA ALA A 65 -11.11 5.93 12.33
C ALA A 65 -12.03 5.59 11.15
N VAL A 66 -13.32 5.93 11.25
CA VAL A 66 -14.28 5.81 10.14
C VAL A 66 -13.92 6.76 9.00
N ASP A 67 -13.61 8.02 9.32
CA ASP A 67 -13.17 9.00 8.33
C ASP A 67 -11.84 8.60 7.68
N PHE A 68 -10.90 8.07 8.47
CA PHE A 68 -9.63 7.54 7.99
C PHE A 68 -9.86 6.37 7.04
N HIS A 69 -10.69 5.40 7.41
CA HIS A 69 -11.01 4.25 6.58
C HIS A 69 -11.67 4.68 5.26
N ARG A 70 -12.62 5.62 5.32
CA ARG A 70 -13.28 6.19 4.14
C ARG A 70 -12.28 6.90 3.22
N ASN A 71 -11.40 7.74 3.78
CA ASN A 71 -10.38 8.44 3.00
C ASN A 71 -9.37 7.46 2.38
N ASN A 72 -8.91 6.46 3.12
CA ASN A 72 -7.97 5.46 2.63
C ASN A 72 -8.57 4.64 1.47
N LYS A 73 -9.85 4.28 1.57
CA LYS A 73 -10.59 3.63 0.47
C LYS A 73 -10.61 4.49 -0.79
N THR A 74 -10.89 5.79 -0.67
CA THR A 74 -10.88 6.74 -1.81
C THR A 74 -9.47 6.91 -2.39
N SER A 75 -8.44 6.92 -1.55
CA SER A 75 -7.04 6.98 -2.00
C SER A 75 -6.61 5.73 -2.77
N TYR A 76 -6.93 4.52 -2.28
CA TYR A 76 -6.65 3.28 -3.01
C TYR A 76 -7.37 3.23 -4.36
N GLN A 77 -8.60 3.75 -4.41
CA GLN A 77 -9.36 3.86 -5.65
C GLN A 77 -8.68 4.75 -6.68
N ALA A 78 -8.26 5.96 -6.29
CA ALA A 78 -7.53 6.86 -7.17
C ALA A 78 -6.22 6.23 -7.64
N MET A 79 -5.45 5.65 -6.71
CA MET A 79 -4.16 5.03 -7.00
C MET A 79 -4.31 3.82 -7.94
N GLY A 80 -5.39 3.03 -7.79
CA GLY A 80 -5.68 1.91 -8.68
C GLY A 80 -5.94 2.32 -10.12
N ILE A 81 -6.62 3.45 -10.34
CA ILE A 81 -6.86 4.02 -11.69
C ILE A 81 -5.54 4.47 -12.32
N ILE A 82 -4.68 5.12 -11.55
CA ILE A 82 -3.38 5.62 -12.04
C ILE A 82 -2.44 4.45 -12.37
N LEU A 83 -2.34 3.45 -11.48
CA LEU A 83 -1.54 2.25 -11.75
C LEU A 83 -2.08 1.50 -12.97
N PHE A 84 -3.39 1.48 -13.18
CA PHE A 84 -3.99 0.86 -14.35
C PHE A 84 -3.50 1.52 -15.65
N ILE A 85 -3.50 2.86 -15.71
CA ILE A 85 -2.99 3.62 -16.86
C ILE A 85 -1.50 3.32 -17.07
N ILE A 86 -0.70 3.31 -16.00
CA ILE A 86 0.74 3.01 -16.07
C ILE A 86 0.98 1.58 -16.59
N ASN A 87 0.22 0.59 -16.13
CA ASN A 87 0.34 -0.78 -16.60
C ASN A 87 0.04 -0.90 -18.11
N ILE A 88 -0.96 -0.17 -18.61
CA ILE A 88 -1.23 -0.10 -20.05
C ILE A 88 -0.01 0.50 -20.77
N LEU A 89 0.51 1.63 -20.31
CA LEU A 89 1.69 2.27 -20.92
C LEU A 89 2.91 1.33 -20.97
N ILE A 90 3.19 0.59 -19.89
CA ILE A 90 4.28 -0.37 -19.83
C ILE A 90 4.05 -1.52 -20.82
N SER A 91 2.82 -2.01 -20.94
CA SER A 91 2.47 -3.11 -21.86
C SER A 91 2.63 -2.71 -23.34
N PHE A 92 2.49 -1.43 -23.67
CA PHE A 92 2.58 -0.93 -25.04
C PHE A 92 3.94 -0.29 -25.38
N SER A 93 4.81 -0.05 -24.40
CA SER A 93 6.14 0.54 -24.64
C SER A 93 7.22 -0.54 -24.70
N SER A 94 8.04 -0.52 -25.74
CA SER A 94 9.28 -1.33 -25.85
C SER A 94 10.42 -0.81 -24.97
N ILE A 95 10.24 0.36 -24.34
CA ILE A 95 11.23 1.05 -23.51
C ILE A 95 10.94 0.69 -22.06
N SER A 96 11.27 -0.56 -21.70
CA SER A 96 10.94 -1.15 -20.41
C SER A 96 11.55 -0.34 -19.25
N ASN A 97 12.83 0.01 -19.32
CA ASN A 97 13.54 0.58 -18.16
C ASN A 97 13.12 1.99 -17.73
N SER A 98 12.82 2.93 -18.65
CA SER A 98 12.46 4.29 -18.26
C SER A 98 11.01 4.41 -17.78
N ALA A 99 10.08 3.65 -18.36
CA ALA A 99 8.68 3.59 -17.92
C ALA A 99 8.53 2.98 -16.51
N PHE A 100 9.47 2.13 -16.07
CA PHE A 100 9.47 1.61 -14.71
C PHE A 100 9.84 2.68 -13.66
N PHE A 101 10.87 3.48 -13.92
CA PHE A 101 11.28 4.54 -12.99
C PHE A 101 10.18 5.58 -12.81
N THR A 102 9.49 5.94 -13.90
CA THR A 102 8.35 6.86 -13.82
C THR A 102 7.21 6.26 -13.00
N GLY A 103 6.90 4.95 -13.15
CA GLY A 103 5.90 4.26 -12.34
C GLY A 103 6.20 4.31 -10.84
N ILE A 104 7.46 4.04 -10.43
CA ILE A 104 7.88 4.08 -9.02
C ILE A 104 7.79 5.51 -8.47
N ILE A 105 8.27 6.50 -9.21
CA ILE A 105 8.23 7.92 -8.81
C ILE A 105 6.78 8.37 -8.61
N ILE A 106 5.88 7.99 -9.52
CA ILE A 106 4.46 8.31 -9.43
C ILE A 106 3.84 7.66 -8.18
N ILE A 107 4.15 6.40 -7.89
CA ILE A 107 3.67 5.70 -6.69
C ILE A 107 4.10 6.43 -5.41
N ILE A 108 5.38 6.83 -5.32
CA ILE A 108 5.93 7.56 -4.17
C ILE A 108 5.26 8.95 -4.03
N PHE A 109 5.10 9.66 -5.15
CA PHE A 109 4.45 10.97 -5.16
C PHE A 109 2.99 10.89 -4.69
N PHE A 110 2.23 9.90 -5.17
CA PHE A 110 0.85 9.68 -4.73
C PHE A 110 0.75 9.27 -3.26
N TYR A 111 1.71 8.50 -2.77
CA TYR A 111 1.80 8.17 -1.34
C TYR A 111 2.01 9.43 -0.49
N PHE A 112 2.86 10.36 -0.94
CA PHE A 112 3.08 11.63 -0.26
C PHE A 112 1.82 12.51 -0.27
N LEU A 113 1.12 12.63 -1.41
CA LEU A 113 -0.16 13.35 -1.49
C LEU A 113 -1.22 12.75 -0.57
N ARG A 114 -1.24 11.43 -0.38
CA ARG A 114 -2.15 10.74 0.55
C ARG A 114 -1.92 11.22 1.99
N ILE A 115 -0.67 11.29 2.42
CA ILE A 115 -0.29 11.77 3.76
C ILE A 115 -0.70 13.24 3.94
N LEU A 116 -0.39 14.10 2.97
CA LEU A 116 -0.75 15.53 3.04
C LEU A 116 -2.26 15.76 3.13
N ARG A 117 -3.04 15.00 2.36
CA ARG A 117 -4.51 15.10 2.39
C ARG A 117 -5.06 14.64 3.74
N TYR A 118 -4.45 13.63 4.35
CA TYR A 118 -4.83 13.16 5.67
C TYR A 118 -4.55 14.21 6.76
N ILE A 119 -3.36 14.81 6.76
CA ILE A 119 -2.99 15.90 7.68
C ILE A 119 -4.00 17.07 7.53
N LYS A 120 -4.33 17.46 6.29
CA LYS A 120 -5.26 18.58 6.02
C LYS A 120 -6.68 18.33 6.54
N ILE A 121 -7.25 17.14 6.29
CA ILE A 121 -8.60 16.79 6.77
C ILE A 121 -8.64 16.84 8.30
N ASN A 122 -7.59 16.37 8.95
CA ASN A 122 -7.57 16.21 10.39
C ASN A 122 -7.24 17.52 11.14
N LEU A 123 -6.44 18.41 10.55
CA LEU A 123 -6.17 19.76 11.07
C LEU A 123 -7.45 20.61 11.12
N SER A 124 -8.39 20.39 10.20
CA SER A 124 -9.67 21.13 10.16
C SER A 124 -10.64 20.76 11.29
N LYS A 125 -10.44 19.63 11.99
CA LYS A 125 -11.35 19.12 13.04
C LYS A 125 -10.97 19.51 14.48
N GLN A 126 -10.02 20.42 14.69
CA GLN A 126 -9.63 20.98 16.01
C GLN A 126 -9.30 19.95 17.11
N MET A 127 -8.78 18.78 16.76
CA MET A 127 -8.31 17.80 17.76
C MET A 127 -6.86 18.13 18.16
N ASN A 128 -6.54 17.88 19.43
CA ASN A 128 -5.22 18.13 20.00
C ASN A 128 -4.14 17.35 19.22
N SER A 129 -3.26 18.06 18.51
CA SER A 129 -2.32 17.54 17.48
C SER A 129 -1.49 16.33 17.93
N PHE A 130 -1.24 16.20 19.24
CA PHE A 130 -0.47 15.11 19.83
C PHE A 130 -1.16 13.72 19.78
N TYR A 131 -2.48 13.65 20.00
CA TYR A 131 -3.21 12.36 19.96
C TYR A 131 -3.23 11.76 18.55
N LEU A 132 -3.15 12.63 17.56
CA LEU A 132 -3.15 12.32 16.14
C LEU A 132 -1.81 11.73 15.70
N PHE A 133 -0.70 12.36 16.11
CA PHE A 133 0.64 11.82 15.88
C PHE A 133 0.80 10.43 16.53
N LEU A 134 0.31 10.27 17.76
CA LEU A 134 0.36 8.97 18.45
C LEU A 134 -0.50 7.91 17.74
N TYR A 135 -1.68 8.28 17.23
CA TYR A 135 -2.52 7.40 16.43
C TYR A 135 -1.86 6.99 15.11
N LEU A 136 -1.27 7.92 14.35
CA LEU A 136 -0.51 7.60 13.12
C LEU A 136 0.67 6.69 13.40
N CYS A 137 1.43 6.95 14.46
CA CYS A 137 2.56 6.10 14.85
C CYS A 137 2.11 4.69 15.23
N ALA A 138 0.99 4.54 15.94
CA ALA A 138 0.44 3.23 16.31
C ALA A 138 -0.14 2.46 15.11
N VAL A 139 -0.63 3.17 14.09
CA VAL A 139 -1.35 2.58 12.96
C VAL A 139 -0.47 2.36 11.74
N GLU A 140 0.36 3.31 11.34
CA GLU A 140 1.20 3.20 10.15
C GLU A 140 2.61 2.73 10.48
N ILE A 141 3.22 3.25 11.55
CA ILE A 141 4.63 2.94 11.88
C ILE A 141 4.74 1.58 12.56
N LEU A 142 3.84 1.24 13.47
CA LEU A 142 3.85 -0.02 14.21
C LEU A 142 3.81 -1.30 13.33
N PRO A 143 2.90 -1.43 12.33
CA PRO A 143 2.90 -2.61 11.47
C PRO A 143 4.12 -2.67 10.54
N ILE A 144 4.66 -1.52 10.09
CA ILE A 144 5.91 -1.49 9.32
C ILE A 144 7.07 -2.01 10.17
N LEU A 145 7.15 -1.58 11.43
CA LEU A 145 8.19 -2.01 12.37
C LEU A 145 8.09 -3.51 12.68
N TYR A 146 6.86 -4.03 12.78
CA TYR A 146 6.61 -5.46 12.98
C TYR A 146 7.01 -6.30 11.74
N ILE A 147 6.65 -5.85 10.54
CA ILE A 147 7.09 -6.50 9.28
C ILE A 147 8.61 -6.47 9.16
N PHE A 148 9.25 -5.35 9.51
CA PHE A 148 10.71 -5.23 9.47
C PHE A 148 11.37 -6.21 10.43
N LYS A 149 10.87 -6.32 11.67
CA LYS A 149 11.36 -7.30 12.64
C LYS A 149 11.14 -8.74 12.17
N PHE A 150 9.99 -9.02 11.56
CA PHE A 150 9.72 -10.33 10.96
C PHE A 150 10.70 -10.64 9.84
N LEU A 151 10.91 -9.72 8.89
CA LEU A 151 11.87 -9.91 7.80
C LEU A 151 13.30 -10.12 8.33
N THR A 152 13.73 -9.39 9.35
CA THR A 152 15.07 -9.59 9.93
C THR A 152 15.23 -10.99 10.55
N ILE A 153 14.17 -11.52 11.18
CA ILE A 153 14.20 -12.87 11.79
C ILE A 153 14.22 -13.97 10.73
N TYR A 154 13.49 -13.80 9.62
CA TYR A 154 13.30 -14.88 8.63
C TYR A 154 14.22 -14.78 7.40
N CYS A 155 14.66 -13.58 7.00
CA CYS A 155 15.58 -13.39 5.86
C CYS A 155 17.06 -13.28 6.24
N ASN A 156 17.42 -13.32 7.53
CA ASN A 156 18.80 -13.28 7.97
C ASN A 156 19.18 -14.61 8.66
N PRO A 157 19.59 -15.65 7.90
CA PRO A 157 19.98 -16.95 8.46
C PRO A 157 21.43 -16.89 8.97
N THR A 158 21.73 -15.95 9.85
CA THR A 158 23.01 -15.90 10.57
C THR A 158 22.77 -15.60 12.04
N SER A 159 22.31 -16.63 12.75
CA SER A 159 22.74 -16.95 14.10
C SER A 159 23.07 -18.43 14.15
#